data_AF-S8D181-F1
#
_entry.id   AF-S8D181-F1
#
_cell.length_a   1.000
_cell.length_b   1.000
_cell.length_c   1.000
_cell.angle_alpha   90.00
_cell.angle_beta   90.00
_cell.angle_gamma   90.00
#
_symmetry.space_group_name_H-M   'P 1'
#
loop_
_entity.id
_entity.type
_entity.pdbx_description
1 polymer ?
#
loop_
_entity_poly.entity_id
_entity_poly.type
_entity_poly.pdbx_seq_one_letter_code
_entity_poly.pdbx_strand_id
1 'polypeptide(L)'
;MKSPLLKLKKLGLHKSETEEILDRFDSPHAGGLNQSAKDVEDMKTCYDGLLSAAAATANCAYEFSESLLEIGYALLETTVVYDNGETGEALSLLGRAQIELQKLFDDYVS
;
A
#
# COMPACT_ATOMS: atom_id res chain seq x y z
N MET A 1 43.24 33.95 -77.13
CA MET A 1 42.74 32.55 -77.16
C MET A 1 42.53 32.08 -75.72
N LYS A 2 41.32 31.53 -75.45
CA LYS A 2 40.87 30.55 -74.44
C LYS A 2 41.92 30.19 -73.34
N SER A 3 41.64 30.20 -72.04
CA SER A 3 40.43 29.71 -71.36
C SER A 3 40.33 30.20 -69.89
N PRO A 4 39.12 30.12 -69.27
CA PRO A 4 38.76 30.80 -68.03
C PRO A 4 38.79 29.88 -66.79
N LEU A 5 38.86 30.55 -65.63
CA LEU A 5 38.30 30.19 -64.31
C LEU A 5 37.64 28.80 -64.22
N LEU A 6 38.37 27.78 -63.74
CA LEU A 6 37.78 26.54 -63.28
C LEU A 6 38.72 25.82 -62.32
N LYS A 7 38.18 25.50 -61.13
CA LYS A 7 38.70 24.61 -60.07
C LYS A 7 39.29 25.27 -58.81
N LEU A 8 38.57 26.23 -58.23
CA LEU A 8 38.50 26.37 -56.77
C LEU A 8 37.51 25.31 -56.23
N LYS A 9 37.93 24.04 -56.22
CA LYS A 9 37.16 22.91 -55.66
C LYS A 9 37.88 22.39 -54.43
N LYS A 10 37.84 23.17 -53.34
CA LYS A 10 38.10 22.67 -51.98
C LYS A 10 37.59 23.63 -50.89
N LEU A 11 36.31 24.01 -50.98
CA LEU A 11 35.55 24.33 -49.78
C LEU A 11 34.89 23.01 -49.35
N GLY A 12 35.61 22.27 -48.52
CA GLY A 12 35.04 21.12 -47.82
C GLY A 12 33.90 21.63 -46.96
N LEU A 13 32.68 21.28 -47.35
CA LEU A 13 31.48 21.44 -46.56
C LEU A 13 31.74 20.82 -45.18
N HIS A 14 31.76 21.66 -44.14
CA HIS A 14 31.46 21.24 -42.77
C HIS A 14 30.05 20.64 -42.80
N LYS A 15 29.97 19.33 -43.01
CA LYS A 15 28.74 18.56 -42.96
C LYS A 15 29.03 17.27 -42.19
N SER A 16 29.26 17.42 -40.89
CA SER A 16 29.24 16.31 -39.93
C SER A 16 28.89 16.72 -38.50
N GLU A 17 28.29 17.88 -38.26
CA GLU A 17 27.80 18.25 -36.91
C GLU A 17 26.28 18.13 -36.78
N THR A 18 25.54 17.94 -37.88
CA THR A 18 24.07 17.85 -37.80
C THR A 18 23.57 16.43 -37.52
N GLU A 19 24.39 15.40 -37.73
CA GLU A 19 24.00 14.01 -37.41
C GLU A 19 24.37 13.58 -35.98
N GLU A 20 25.40 14.18 -35.35
CA GLU A 20 25.68 13.95 -33.92
C GLU A 20 24.65 14.62 -32.99
N ILE A 21 23.91 15.63 -33.47
CA ILE A 21 22.86 16.28 -32.68
C ILE A 21 21.60 15.42 -32.63
N LEU A 22 21.29 14.65 -33.68
CA LEU A 22 20.14 13.74 -33.71
C LEU A 22 20.36 12.50 -32.84
N ASP A 23 21.59 12.04 -32.67
CA ASP A 23 21.94 10.95 -31.73
C ASP A 23 21.92 11.42 -30.26
N ARG A 24 21.90 12.74 -30.03
CA ARG A 24 21.70 13.37 -28.71
C ARG A 24 20.23 13.74 -28.43
N PHE A 25 19.32 13.44 -29.37
CA PHE A 25 17.89 13.60 -29.15
C PHE A 25 17.21 12.36 -28.55
N ASP A 26 17.97 11.33 -28.20
CA ASP A 26 17.56 10.39 -27.13
C ASP A 26 17.63 11.11 -25.79
N SER A 27 16.63 11.97 -25.58
CA SER A 27 16.49 12.82 -24.41
C SER A 27 16.47 11.95 -23.14
N PRO A 28 17.50 12.06 -22.26
CA PRO A 28 17.49 11.41 -20.95
C PRO A 28 16.29 11.83 -20.11
N HIS A 29 15.69 12.96 -20.46
CA HIS A 29 14.54 13.56 -19.80
C HIS A 29 13.25 12.76 -20.02
N ALA A 30 13.04 12.17 -21.20
CA ALA A 30 11.85 11.36 -21.47
C ALA A 30 11.87 10.03 -20.71
N GLY A 31 13.05 9.41 -20.59
CA GLY A 31 13.26 8.20 -19.78
C GLY A 31 13.05 8.45 -18.28
N GLY A 32 13.55 9.59 -17.76
CA GLY A 32 13.34 9.98 -16.37
C GLY A 32 11.89 10.28 -16.02
N LEU A 33 11.14 10.92 -16.92
CA LEU A 33 9.71 11.16 -16.74
C LEU A 33 8.89 9.86 -16.79
N ASN A 34 9.21 8.94 -17.69
CA ASN A 34 8.56 7.63 -17.76
C ASN A 34 8.85 6.78 -16.51
N GLN A 35 10.08 6.81 -16.01
CA GLN A 35 10.44 6.13 -14.76
C GLN A 35 9.71 6.77 -13.57
N SER A 36 9.69 8.10 -13.47
CA SER A 36 8.97 8.80 -12.40
C SER A 36 7.46 8.52 -12.43
N ALA A 37 6.86 8.42 -13.62
CA ALA A 37 5.45 8.05 -13.75
C ALA A 37 5.19 6.62 -13.25
N LYS A 38 6.11 5.69 -13.56
CA LYS A 38 6.04 4.31 -13.05
C LYS A 38 6.21 4.26 -11.53
N ASP A 39 7.18 4.99 -10.99
CA ASP A 39 7.43 5.04 -9.54
C ASP A 39 6.21 5.59 -8.79
N VAL A 40 5.52 6.58 -9.36
CA VAL A 40 4.28 7.14 -8.79
C VAL A 40 3.13 6.12 -8.82
N GLU A 41 2.98 5.34 -9.90
CA GLU A 41 1.94 4.30 -9.95
C GLU A 41 2.24 3.13 -9.00
N ASP A 42 3.50 2.72 -8.89
CA ASP A 42 3.93 1.68 -7.94
C ASP A 42 3.71 2.15 -6.50
N MET A 43 4.03 3.42 -6.19
CA MET A 43 3.77 4.04 -4.89
C MET A 43 2.27 4.07 -4.57
N LYS A 44 1.42 4.49 -5.52
CA LYS A 44 -0.02 4.47 -5.37
C LYS A 44 -0.54 3.06 -5.10
N THR A 45 -0.08 2.07 -5.87
CA THR A 45 -0.47 0.67 -5.69
C THR A 45 -0.08 0.16 -4.28
N CYS A 46 1.09 0.54 -3.79
CA CYS A 46 1.52 0.23 -2.42
C CYS A 46 0.59 0.87 -1.37
N TYR A 47 0.21 2.14 -1.54
CA TYR A 47 -0.72 2.82 -0.64
C TYR A 47 -2.13 2.21 -0.68
N ASP A 48 -2.64 1.87 -1.85
CA ASP A 48 -3.93 1.19 -2.01
C ASP A 48 -3.91 -0.18 -1.29
N GLY A 49 -2.81 -0.92 -1.41
CA GLY A 49 -2.59 -2.17 -0.68
C GLY A 49 -2.55 -1.99 0.83
N LEU A 50 -1.82 -0.98 1.32
CA LEU A 50 -1.73 -0.65 2.74
C LEU A 50 -3.11 -0.24 3.30
N LEU A 51 -3.85 0.60 2.56
CA LEU A 51 -5.18 1.04 2.96
C LEU A 51 -6.17 -0.13 3.04
N SER A 52 -6.11 -1.04 2.06
CA SER A 52 -6.91 -2.27 2.06
C SER A 52 -6.60 -3.17 3.26
N ALA A 53 -5.31 -3.37 3.56
CA ALA A 53 -4.89 -4.15 4.72
C ALA A 53 -5.31 -3.51 6.05
N ALA A 54 -5.22 -2.18 6.15
CA ALA A 54 -5.67 -1.44 7.32
C ALA A 54 -7.19 -1.55 7.51
N ALA A 55 -7.97 -1.43 6.44
CA ALA A 55 -9.43 -1.61 6.48
C ALA A 55 -9.82 -3.04 6.90
N ALA A 56 -9.15 -4.05 6.35
CA ALA A 56 -9.36 -5.44 6.75
C ALA A 56 -9.03 -5.65 8.23
N THR A 57 -7.93 -5.06 8.72
CA THR A 57 -7.53 -5.16 10.13
C THR A 57 -8.53 -4.47 11.05
N ALA A 58 -9.03 -3.29 10.68
CA ALA A 58 -10.07 -2.58 11.44
C ALA A 58 -11.37 -3.40 11.53
N ASN A 59 -11.79 -4.02 10.42
CA ASN A 59 -12.96 -4.90 10.41
C ASN A 59 -12.74 -6.13 11.30
N CYS A 60 -11.58 -6.79 11.19
CA CYS A 60 -11.26 -7.94 12.05
C CYS A 60 -11.20 -7.55 13.53
N ALA A 61 -10.69 -6.37 13.86
CA ALA A 61 -10.68 -5.87 15.24
C ALA A 61 -12.11 -5.68 15.77
N TYR A 62 -12.99 -5.06 14.97
CA TYR A 62 -14.40 -4.90 15.32
C TYR A 62 -15.09 -6.26 15.54
N GLU A 63 -14.97 -7.19 14.59
CA GLU A 63 -15.56 -8.54 14.71
C GLU A 63 -15.02 -9.31 15.90
N PHE A 64 -13.72 -9.17 16.20
CA PHE A 64 -13.11 -9.77 17.37
C PHE A 64 -13.69 -9.21 18.67
N SER A 65 -13.85 -7.88 18.77
CA SER A 65 -14.47 -7.24 19.94
C SER A 65 -15.91 -7.73 20.17
N GLU A 66 -16.73 -7.74 19.13
CA GLU A 66 -18.11 -8.25 19.19
C GLU A 66 -18.15 -9.72 19.60
N SER A 67 -17.22 -10.54 19.09
CA SER A 67 -17.11 -11.96 19.47
C SER A 67 -16.74 -12.15 20.94
N LEU A 68 -15.83 -11.33 21.49
CA LEU A 68 -15.52 -11.35 22.92
C LEU A 68 -16.77 -11.03 23.74
N LEU A 69 -17.54 -10.02 23.33
CA LEU A 69 -18.76 -9.62 24.02
C LEU A 69 -19.82 -10.73 24.00
N GLU A 70 -20.06 -11.32 22.81
CA GLU A 70 -21.03 -12.39 22.61
C GLU A 70 -20.67 -13.63 23.44
N ILE A 71 -19.40 -14.06 23.42
CA ILE A 71 -18.91 -15.18 24.23
C ILE A 71 -19.09 -14.86 25.73
N GLY A 72 -18.78 -13.63 26.15
CA GLY A 72 -18.96 -13.19 27.52
C GLY A 72 -20.40 -13.35 28.01
N TYR A 73 -21.36 -12.86 27.23
CA TYR A 73 -22.78 -13.00 27.55
C TYR A 73 -23.26 -14.45 27.48
N ALA A 74 -22.83 -15.22 26.47
CA ALA A 74 -23.19 -16.63 26.35
C ALA A 74 -22.75 -17.44 27.58
N LEU A 75 -21.54 -17.18 28.11
CA LEU A 75 -21.04 -17.83 29.33
C LEU A 75 -21.85 -17.44 30.57
N LEU A 76 -22.26 -16.17 30.69
CA LEU A 76 -23.09 -15.69 31.79
C LEU A 76 -24.50 -16.26 31.74
N GLU A 77 -25.11 -16.34 30.56
CA GLU A 77 -26.41 -16.99 30.37
C GLU A 77 -26.34 -18.48 30.68
N THR A 78 -25.26 -19.14 30.23
CA THR A 78 -25.02 -20.57 30.51
C THR A 78 -24.89 -20.84 32.01
N THR A 79 -24.34 -19.90 32.79
CA THR A 79 -24.25 -20.02 34.26
C THR A 79 -25.62 -20.23 34.91
N VAL A 80 -26.67 -19.61 34.38
CA VAL A 80 -28.05 -19.74 34.89
C VAL A 80 -28.56 -21.19 34.75
N VAL A 81 -28.05 -21.95 33.77
CA VAL A 81 -28.42 -23.35 33.52
C VAL A 81 -27.66 -24.31 34.44
N TYR A 82 -26.42 -23.99 34.82
CA TYR A 82 -25.55 -24.84 35.66
C TYR A 82 -25.56 -24.42 37.14
N ASP A 83 -26.71 -23.93 37.59
CA ASP A 83 -26.96 -23.28 38.89
C ASP A 83 -26.27 -24.00 40.09
N ASN A 84 -25.39 -23.23 40.75
CA ASN A 84 -24.80 -23.44 42.09
C ASN A 84 -23.66 -24.47 42.28
N GLY A 85 -22.99 -24.92 41.21
CA GLY A 85 -21.74 -25.69 41.30
C GLY A 85 -20.48 -24.88 41.00
N GLU A 86 -19.30 -25.45 41.28
CA GLU A 86 -17.98 -24.88 40.91
C GLU A 86 -17.91 -24.52 39.41
N THR A 87 -18.57 -25.31 38.56
CA THR A 87 -18.68 -25.04 37.13
C THR A 87 -19.44 -23.75 36.82
N GLY A 88 -20.53 -23.46 37.54
CA GLY A 88 -21.28 -22.21 37.38
C GLY A 88 -20.45 -20.99 37.81
N GLU A 89 -19.74 -21.09 38.93
CA GLU A 89 -18.83 -20.02 39.37
C GLU A 89 -17.70 -19.79 38.37
N ALA A 90 -17.10 -20.86 37.83
CA ALA A 90 -16.06 -20.77 36.81
C ALA A 90 -16.57 -20.11 35.52
N LEU A 91 -17.76 -20.50 35.03
CA LEU A 91 -18.38 -19.89 33.84
C LEU A 91 -18.71 -18.41 34.05
N SER A 92 -19.20 -18.05 35.24
CA SER A 92 -19.45 -16.66 35.61
C SER A 92 -18.18 -15.82 35.58
N LEU A 93 -17.09 -16.35 36.16
CA LEU A 93 -15.80 -15.67 36.19
C LEU A 93 -15.21 -15.53 34.79
N LEU A 94 -15.28 -16.57 33.96
CA LEU A 94 -14.86 -16.54 32.56
C LEU A 94 -15.67 -15.53 31.74
N GLY A 95 -16.99 -15.51 31.88
CA GLY A 95 -17.85 -14.57 31.15
C GLY A 95 -17.54 -13.10 31.49
N ARG A 96 -17.34 -12.79 32.77
CA ARG A 96 -16.91 -11.46 33.22
C ARG A 96 -15.51 -11.10 32.72
N ALA A 97 -14.56 -12.03 32.79
CA ALA A 97 -13.21 -11.81 32.28
C ALA A 97 -13.20 -11.51 30.78
N GLN A 98 -14.06 -12.18 30.00
CA GLN A 98 -14.20 -11.94 28.58
C GLN A 98 -14.73 -10.54 28.27
N ILE A 99 -15.72 -10.06 29.04
CA ILE A 99 -16.26 -8.70 28.91
C ILE A 99 -15.21 -7.64 29.29
N GLU A 100 -14.41 -7.89 30.32
CA GLU A 100 -13.32 -6.96 30.68
C GLU A 100 -12.20 -6.95 29.62
N LEU A 101 -11.89 -8.11 29.04
CA LEU A 101 -10.93 -8.19 27.92
C LEU A 101 -11.43 -7.42 26.69
N GLN A 102 -12.74 -7.50 26.42
CA GLN A 102 -13.38 -6.75 25.35
C GLN A 102 -13.22 -5.24 25.53
N LYS A 103 -13.50 -4.71 26.73
CA LYS A 103 -13.29 -3.29 27.05
C LYS A 103 -11.82 -2.87 26.90
N LEU A 104 -10.90 -3.67 27.42
CA LEU A 104 -9.47 -3.40 27.32
C LEU A 104 -9.00 -3.39 25.85
N PHE A 105 -9.54 -4.31 25.05
CA PHE A 105 -9.26 -4.37 23.62
C PHE A 105 -9.81 -3.13 22.91
N ASP A 106 -11.06 -2.74 23.17
CA ASP A 106 -11.69 -1.53 22.61
C ASP A 106 -10.90 -0.27 22.95
N ASP A 107 -10.46 -0.12 24.20
CA ASP A 107 -9.64 1.00 24.65
C ASP A 107 -8.26 1.04 23.95
N TYR A 108 -7.71 -0.12 23.59
CA TYR A 108 -6.43 -0.23 22.90
C TYR A 108 -6.54 0.10 21.40
N VAL A 109 -7.65 -0.26 20.76
CA VAL A 109 -7.85 -0.07 19.31
C VAL A 109 -8.57 1.23 18.94
N SER A 110 -9.18 1.93 19.92
CA SER A 110 -9.78 3.27 19.77
C SER A 110 -8.73 4.36 19.52
#